data_AF-A0A833N5H7-F1
#
_entry.id   AF-A0A833N5H7-F1
#
_cell.length_a   1.000
_cell.length_b   1.000
_cell.length_c   1.000
_cell.angle_alpha   90.00
_cell.angle_beta   90.00
_cell.angle_gamma   90.00
#
_symmetry.space_group_name_H-M   'P 1'
#
loop_
_entity.id
_entity.type
_entity.pdbx_description
1 polymer ?
#
loop_
_entity_poly.entity_id
_entity_poly.type
_entity_poly.pdbx_seq_one_letter_code
_entity_poly.pdbx_strand_id
1 'polypeptide(L)' 'MKFLEPKYATALLLKKLRKNKCLTQSKVALELGSEINCYVQYEEGKCELSLGKFTDILNVLGYELQLTLQK' A
#
# COMPACT_ATOMS: atom_id res chain seq x y z
N MET A 1 25.24 3.50 -6.49
CA MET A 1 23.79 3.56 -6.77
C MET A 1 23.09 2.87 -5.59
N LYS A 2 22.40 3.61 -4.72
CA LYS A 2 21.69 2.99 -3.59
C LYS A 2 20.50 2.23 -4.17
N PHE A 3 20.49 0.91 -4.08
CA PHE A 3 19.33 0.10 -4.46
C PHE A 3 18.13 0.57 -3.63
N LEU A 4 17.06 0.99 -4.29
CA LEU A 4 15.82 1.32 -3.61
C LEU A 4 15.26 0.00 -3.08
N GLU A 5 15.21 -0.18 -1.75
CA GLU A 5 14.62 -1.39 -1.18
C GLU A 5 13.17 -1.55 -1.66
N PRO A 6 12.70 -2.77 -1.98
CA PRO A 6 11.37 -3.00 -2.54
C PRO A 6 10.22 -2.34 -1.75
N LYS A 7 10.34 -2.26 -0.42
CA LYS A 7 9.37 -1.60 0.46
C LYS A 7 9.12 -0.12 0.10
N TYR A 8 10.14 0.59 -0.39
CA TYR A 8 9.99 1.99 -0.80
C TYR A 8 9.23 2.13 -2.13
N ALA A 9 9.38 1.17 -3.04
CA ALA A 9 8.60 1.15 -4.28
C ALA A 9 7.11 0.90 -3.98
N THR A 10 6.81 -0.08 -3.11
CA THR A 10 5.44 -0.37 -2.65
C THR A 10 4.84 0.84 -1.92
N ALA A 11 5.58 1.46 -1.01
CA ALA A 11 5.15 2.65 -0.29
C ALA A 11 4.79 3.82 -1.22
N LEU A 12 5.64 4.09 -2.22
CA LEU A 12 5.40 5.12 -3.23
C LEU A 12 4.14 4.82 -4.04
N LEU A 13 3.96 3.56 -4.45
CA LEU A 13 2.80 3.10 -5.20
C LEU A 13 1.50 3.31 -4.41
N LEU A 14 1.45 2.83 -3.16
CA LEU A 14 0.27 2.97 -2.30
C LEU A 14 -0.12 4.44 -2.11
N LYS A 15 0.87 5.29 -1.82
CA LYS A 15 0.66 6.73 -1.65
C LYS A 15 0.12 7.39 -2.91
N LYS A 16 0.61 6.99 -4.08
CA LYS A 16 0.13 7.49 -5.38
C LYS A 16 -1.32 7.06 -5.64
N LEU A 17 -1.63 5.77 -5.47
CA LEU A 17 -2.97 5.22 -5.68
C LEU A 17 -4.00 5.87 -4.74
N ARG A 18 -3.66 6.02 -3.45
CA ARG A 18 -4.52 6.70 -2.48
C ARG A 18 -4.80 8.14 -2.89
N LYS A 19 -3.76 8.90 -3.26
CA LYS A 19 -3.92 10.30 -3.68
C LYS A 19 -4.77 10.43 -4.94
N ASN A 20 -4.64 9.51 -5.90
CA ASN A 20 -5.50 9.49 -7.10
C ASN A 20 -6.98 9.28 -6.77
N LYS A 21 -7.28 8.61 -5.65
CA LYS A 21 -8.64 8.42 -5.12
C LYS A 21 -9.09 9.56 -4.19
N CYS A 22 -8.26 10.60 -3.99
CA CYS A 22 -8.52 11.71 -3.07
C CYS A 22 -8.79 11.27 -1.61
N LEU A 23 -8.23 10.14 -1.19
CA LEU A 23 -8.44 9.59 0.15
C LEU A 23 -7.35 10.06 1.13
N THR A 24 -7.73 10.28 2.39
CA THR A 24 -6.77 10.52 3.48
C THR A 24 -6.21 9.19 4.01
N GLN A 25 -5.05 9.23 4.67
CA GLN A 25 -4.50 8.04 5.34
C GLN A 25 -5.45 7.50 6.41
N SER A 26 -6.13 8.39 7.14
CA SER A 26 -7.15 8.03 8.13
C SER A 26 -8.33 7.28 7.50
N LYS A 27 -8.82 7.73 6.34
CA LYS A 27 -9.94 7.08 5.65
C LYS A 27 -9.58 5.67 5.19
N VAL A 28 -8.39 5.48 4.63
CA VAL A 28 -7.93 4.14 4.22
C VAL A 28 -7.71 3.22 5.42
N ALA A 29 -7.11 3.73 6.51
CA ALA A 29 -6.94 2.95 7.73
C ALA A 29 -8.29 2.51 8.34
N LEU A 30 -9.28 3.39 8.34
CA LEU A 30 -10.64 3.10 8.80
C LEU A 30 -11.29 1.98 7.98
N GLU A 31 -11.21 2.05 6.64
CA GLU A 31 -11.76 1.03 5.73
C GLU A 31 -11.04 -0.32 5.87
N LEU A 32 -9.73 -0.29 6.16
CA LEU A 32 -8.93 -1.47 6.46
C LEU A 32 -9.18 -2.07 7.85
N GLY A 33 -9.96 -1.41 8.72
CA GLY A 33 -10.10 -1.79 10.13
C GLY A 33 -8.77 -1.76 10.88
N SER A 34 -7.82 -0.91 10.46
CA SER A 34 -6.46 -0.84 10.99
C SER A 34 -6.19 0.50 11.68
N GLU A 35 -5.26 0.52 12.62
CA GLU A 35 -4.81 1.79 13.22
C GLU A 35 -4.17 2.69 12.16
N ILE A 36 -4.43 4.01 12.24
CA ILE A 36 -3.88 4.99 11.30
C ILE A 36 -2.34 4.93 11.24
N ASN A 37 -1.68 4.76 12.39
CA ASN A 37 -0.23 4.67 12.48
C ASN A 37 0.34 3.49 11.69
N CYS A 38 -0.39 2.37 11.67
CA CYS A 38 -0.01 1.19 10.89
C CYS A 38 -0.03 1.50 9.39
N TYR A 39 -1.13 2.10 8.89
CA TYR A 39 -1.21 2.48 7.48
C TYR A 39 -0.16 3.53 7.07
N VAL A 40 0.12 4.51 7.95
CA VAL A 40 1.17 5.52 7.71
C VAL A 40 2.53 4.85 7.53
N GLN A 41 2.88 3.86 8.36
CA GLN A 41 4.15 3.15 8.25
C GLN A 41 4.30 2.41 6.91
N TYR A 42 3.20 1.93 6.33
CA TYR A 42 3.20 1.33 4.99
C TYR A 42 3.52 2.34 3.89
N GLU A 43 2.95 3.55 3.95
CA GLU A 43 3.24 4.60 2.97
C GLU A 43 4.60 5.27 3.15
N GLU A 44 5.23 5.11 4.31
CA GLU A 44 6.58 5.60 4.60
C GLU A 44 7.67 4.55 4.34
N GLY A 45 7.29 3.31 4.00
CA GLY A 45 8.23 2.20 3.81
C GLY A 45 8.96 1.81 5.09
N LYS A 46 8.39 2.14 6.26
CA LYS A 46 8.94 1.81 7.59
C LYS A 46 8.59 0.38 8.03
N CYS A 47 7.61 -0.23 7.40
CA CYS A 47 7.18 -1.60 7.65
C CYS A 47 7.17 -2.38 6.33
N GLU A 48 7.63 -3.63 6.34
CA GLU A 48 7.46 -4.52 5.21
C GLU A 48 5.99 -4.96 5.08
N LEU A 49 5.51 -4.93 3.85
CA LEU A 49 4.14 -5.30 3.52
C LEU A 49 4.10 -6.75 3.05
N SER A 50 3.28 -7.58 3.70
CA SER A 50 2.96 -8.89 3.13
C SER A 50 2.12 -8.74 1.86
N LEU A 51 2.20 -9.71 0.96
CA LEU A 51 1.38 -9.72 -0.26
C LEU A 51 -0.12 -9.66 0.06
N GLY A 52 -0.57 -10.38 1.10
CA GLY A 52 -1.97 -10.34 1.54
C GLY A 52 -2.40 -8.93 1.98
N LYS A 53 -1.58 -8.26 2.81
CA LYS A 53 -1.87 -6.90 3.24
C LYS A 53 -1.82 -5.91 2.09
N PHE A 54 -0.91 -6.10 1.13
CA PHE A 54 -0.88 -5.32 -0.09
C PHE A 54 -2.19 -5.42 -0.87
N THR A 55 -2.69 -6.65 -1.07
CA THR A 55 -3.98 -6.89 -1.74
C THR A 55 -5.15 -6.27 -0.98
N ASP A 56 -5.20 -6.38 0.35
CA ASP A 56 -6.26 -5.74 1.16
C ASP A 56 -6.30 -4.22 0.91
N ILE A 57 -5.14 -3.56 0.90
CA ILE A 57 -5.04 -2.12 0.67
C ILE A 57 -5.49 -1.77 -0.75
N LEU A 58 -5.07 -2.55 -1.75
CA LEU A 58 -5.50 -2.34 -3.14
C LEU A 58 -7.03 -2.45 -3.26
N ASN A 59 -7.64 -3.45 -2.62
CA ASN A 59 -9.09 -3.63 -2.62
C ASN A 59 -9.81 -2.41 -2.02
N VAL A 60 -9.34 -1.90 -0.88
CA VAL A 60 -9.88 -0.68 -0.26
C VAL A 60 -9.73 0.55 -1.17
N LEU A 61 -8.64 0.61 -1.94
CA LEU A 61 -8.42 1.67 -2.93
C LEU A 61 -9.23 1.44 -4.23
N GLY A 62 -9.99 0.34 -4.34
CA GLY A 62 -10.77 -0.02 -5.51
C GLY A 62 -9.92 -0.49 -6.68
N TYR A 63 -8.85 -1.22 -6.39
CA TYR A 63 -7.99 -1.91 -7.35
C TYR A 63 -7.96 -3.40 -7.05
N GLU A 64 -7.88 -4.20 -8.10
CA GLU A 64 -7.69 -5.66 -8.01
C GLU A 64 -6.26 -6.01 -8.44
N LEU A 65 -5.58 -6.85 -7.66
CA LEU A 65 -4.24 -7.30 -8.00
C LEU A 65 -4.31 -8.49 -8.98
N GLN A 66 -3.76 -8.33 -10.18
CA GLN A 66 -3.57 -9.42 -11.13
C GLN A 66 -2.09 -9.81 -11.18
N LEU A 67 -1.81 -11.09 -10.91
CA LEU A 67 -0.48 -11.67 -10.98
C LEU A 67 -0.40 -12.64 -12.15
N THR A 68 0.59 -12.47 -13.02
CA THR A 68 0.88 -13.41 -14.11
C THR A 68 2.26 -14.00 -13.87
N LEU A 69 2.34 -15.33 -13.80
CA LEU A 69 3.61 -16.06 -13.69
C LEU A 69 3.97 -16.58 -15.08
N GLN A 70 5.19 -16.27 -15.55
CA GLN A 70 5.76 -16.79 -16.78
C GLN A 70 6.93 -17.71 -16.44
N LYS A 71 7.07 -18.79 -17.21
CA LYS A 71 8.11 -19.81 -17.04
C LYS A 71 9.34 -19.47 -17.87
#